data_AF-A0A3D2UY06-F1
#
_entry.id   AF-A0A3D2UY06-F1
#
_cell.length_a   1.000
_cell.length_b   1.000
_cell.length_c   1.000
_cell.angle_alpha   90.00
_cell.angle_beta   90.00
_cell.angle_gamma   90.00
#
_symmetry.space_group_name_H-M   'P 1'
#
loop_
_entity.id
_entity.type
_entity.pdbx_description
1 polymer ?
#
loop_
_entity_poly.entity_id
_entity_poly.type
_entity_poly.pdbx_seq_one_letter_code
_entity_poly.pdbx_strand_id
1 'polypeptide(L)'
;AREFEERIKEVTVKRAINKVDEGSNVLNRVSGNPLIEMRVLASRFSNPEEAQELDAFLIHEFMHAKDMVDPEFDYEDAFIPGNPSVKNLITARFRLLWNMYVDSRLGRMGVVSVLPKEARYREFDNFYRKIPEKQRKGIFEGLWKTEKLTHEELLSMATDLDTLMSKYVDPGEMTDEDKDYIHLQGSPCPLCKFPTYNWVDDPESICDEMVIEAIQIDFPDWESRDGACDRCVEVYELRAGVG
;
A
#
# COMPACT_ATOMS: atom_id res chain seq x y z
N ALA A 1 -22.28 -18.54 1.99
CA ALA A 1 -22.48 -17.85 3.29
C ALA A 1 -22.33 -18.83 4.46
N ARG A 2 -23.11 -19.93 4.52
CA ARG A 2 -23.01 -20.96 5.58
C ARG A 2 -21.60 -21.55 5.80
N GLU A 3 -20.82 -21.68 4.74
CA GLU A 3 -19.48 -22.28 4.79
C GLU A 3 -18.45 -21.48 5.61
N PHE A 4 -18.55 -20.14 5.69
CA PHE A 4 -17.60 -19.34 6.49
C PHE A 4 -17.88 -19.49 7.99
N GLU A 5 -19.13 -19.26 8.39
CA GLU A 5 -19.56 -19.35 9.79
C GLU A 5 -19.36 -20.76 10.37
N GLU A 6 -19.58 -21.81 9.57
CA GLU A 6 -19.39 -23.20 9.98
C GLU A 6 -17.90 -23.59 10.16
N ARG A 7 -16.97 -22.82 9.56
CA ARG A 7 -15.52 -23.05 9.65
C ARG A 7 -14.87 -22.27 10.80
N ILE A 8 -15.47 -21.18 11.28
CA ILE A 8 -14.89 -20.39 12.37
C ILE A 8 -15.30 -20.98 13.72
N LYS A 9 -14.32 -21.36 14.53
CA LYS A 9 -14.56 -21.92 15.87
C LYS A 9 -14.94 -20.84 16.88
N GLU A 10 -14.23 -19.72 16.85
CA GLU A 10 -14.33 -18.67 17.87
C GLU A 10 -13.87 -17.33 17.29
N VAL A 11 -14.48 -16.24 17.79
CA VAL A 11 -14.00 -14.87 17.59
C VAL A 11 -13.65 -14.29 18.95
N THR A 12 -12.38 -13.95 19.15
CA THR A 12 -11.89 -13.32 20.39
C THR A 12 -11.65 -11.84 20.13
N VAL A 13 -12.34 -10.98 20.88
CA VAL A 13 -12.11 -9.53 20.84
C VAL A 13 -11.03 -9.14 21.84
N LYS A 14 -9.99 -8.47 21.37
CA LYS A 14 -8.90 -7.93 22.19
C LYS A 14 -8.84 -6.41 22.05
N ARG A 15 -8.28 -5.76 23.06
CA ARG A 15 -8.03 -4.32 23.04
C ARG A 15 -6.86 -4.00 22.09
N ALA A 16 -7.07 -3.12 21.12
CA ALA A 16 -6.00 -2.44 20.40
C ALA A 16 -5.38 -1.34 21.28
N ILE A 17 -4.06 -1.10 21.16
CA ILE A 17 -3.37 -0.04 21.92
C ILE A 17 -3.46 1.29 21.16
N ASN A 18 -3.32 1.25 19.84
CA ASN A 18 -3.43 2.39 18.94
C ASN A 18 -4.20 2.01 17.65
N LYS A 19 -4.43 2.97 16.75
CA LYS A 19 -5.16 2.73 15.49
C LYS A 19 -4.45 1.74 14.55
N VAL A 20 -3.12 1.67 14.57
CA VAL A 20 -2.38 0.74 13.69
C VAL A 20 -2.41 -0.71 14.18
N ASP A 21 -2.83 -0.92 15.43
CA ASP A 21 -3.04 -2.24 16.03
C ASP A 21 -4.47 -2.77 15.84
N GLU A 22 -5.38 -1.94 15.31
CA GLU A 22 -6.73 -2.39 14.99
C GLU A 22 -6.73 -3.34 13.79
N GLY A 23 -7.67 -4.27 13.80
CA GLY A 23 -7.93 -5.16 12.69
C GLY A 23 -8.14 -6.61 13.10
N SER A 24 -8.36 -7.45 12.11
CA SER A 24 -8.52 -8.89 12.28
C SER A 24 -7.27 -9.68 11.92
N ASN A 25 -7.12 -10.84 12.56
CA ASN A 25 -6.19 -11.88 12.15
C ASN A 25 -6.83 -13.25 12.37
N VAL A 26 -6.47 -14.24 11.55
CA VAL A 26 -6.96 -15.61 11.71
C VAL A 26 -5.84 -16.53 12.16
N LEU A 27 -6.00 -17.09 13.35
CA LEU A 27 -5.12 -18.10 13.93
C LEU A 27 -5.60 -19.50 13.57
N ASN A 28 -4.72 -20.50 13.66
CA ASN A 28 -5.06 -21.93 13.50
C ASN A 28 -5.75 -22.28 12.16
N ARG A 29 -5.44 -21.53 11.10
CA ARG A 29 -6.05 -21.70 9.76
C ARG A 29 -5.92 -23.12 9.21
N VAL A 30 -4.75 -23.72 9.38
CA VAL A 30 -4.40 -25.04 8.80
C VAL A 30 -4.92 -26.20 9.66
N SER A 31 -5.10 -26.00 10.97
CA SER A 31 -5.49 -27.08 11.90
C SER A 31 -6.99 -27.36 11.95
N GLY A 32 -7.78 -26.79 11.03
CA GLY A 32 -9.23 -27.02 10.92
C GLY A 32 -10.09 -26.37 12.01
N ASN A 33 -9.48 -25.55 12.87
CA ASN A 33 -10.20 -24.76 13.89
C ASN A 33 -9.78 -23.27 13.83
N PRO A 34 -10.06 -22.56 12.73
CA PRO A 34 -9.81 -21.14 12.62
C PRO A 34 -10.38 -20.35 13.80
N LEU A 35 -9.56 -19.48 14.37
CA LEU A 35 -9.97 -18.52 15.40
C LEU A 35 -9.67 -17.12 14.91
N ILE A 36 -10.68 -16.24 14.95
CA ILE A 36 -10.50 -14.84 14.56
C ILE A 36 -10.11 -14.05 15.81
N GLU A 37 -8.95 -13.43 15.78
CA GLU A 37 -8.56 -12.40 16.75
C GLU A 37 -8.95 -11.03 16.18
N MET A 38 -9.89 -10.35 16.82
CA MET A 38 -10.34 -9.01 16.44
C MET A 38 -9.78 -7.99 17.44
N ARG A 39 -8.95 -7.06 16.98
CA ARG A 39 -8.41 -5.98 17.81
C ARG A 39 -9.16 -4.69 17.56
N VAL A 40 -9.77 -4.15 18.63
CA VAL A 40 -10.63 -2.97 18.56
C VAL A 40 -10.18 -1.96 19.61
N LEU A 41 -10.10 -0.68 19.25
CA LEU A 41 -9.86 0.38 20.20
C LEU A 41 -11.07 0.56 21.12
N ALA A 42 -10.80 0.81 22.41
CA ALA A 42 -11.85 1.12 23.38
C ALA A 42 -12.65 2.39 23.03
N SER A 43 -12.04 3.33 22.28
CA SER A 43 -12.71 4.54 21.80
C SER A 43 -13.86 4.22 20.86
N ARG A 44 -13.78 3.15 20.05
CA ARG A 44 -14.88 2.73 19.16
C ARG A 44 -16.15 2.34 19.90
N PHE A 45 -16.08 2.02 21.18
CA PHE A 45 -17.25 1.72 22.01
C PHE A 45 -17.73 2.93 22.82
N SER A 46 -16.85 3.89 23.10
CA SER A 46 -17.09 4.96 24.08
C SER A 46 -17.25 6.34 23.45
N ASN A 47 -16.69 6.57 22.27
CA ASN A 47 -16.88 7.79 21.49
C ASN A 47 -18.15 7.64 20.63
N PRO A 48 -19.16 8.52 20.77
CA PRO A 48 -20.41 8.43 20.01
C PRO A 48 -20.26 8.43 18.49
N GLU A 49 -19.24 9.11 17.94
CA GLU A 49 -18.99 9.15 16.50
C GLU A 49 -18.41 7.82 16.03
N GLU A 50 -17.36 7.32 16.68
CA GLU A 50 -16.73 6.04 16.32
C GLU A 50 -17.66 4.84 16.59
N ALA A 51 -18.55 4.94 17.57
CA ALA A 51 -19.53 3.90 17.88
C ALA A 51 -20.56 3.71 16.75
N GLN A 52 -20.88 4.77 16.00
CA GLN A 52 -21.75 4.65 14.82
C GLN A 52 -21.06 3.92 13.67
N GLU A 53 -19.73 3.95 13.62
CA GLU A 53 -18.90 3.30 12.59
C GLU A 53 -18.44 1.89 12.99
N LEU A 54 -18.69 1.46 14.24
CA LEU A 54 -18.19 0.19 14.76
C LEU A 54 -18.66 -1.00 13.93
N ASP A 55 -19.94 -1.04 13.56
CA ASP A 55 -20.49 -2.14 12.75
C ASP A 55 -19.81 -2.20 11.37
N ALA A 56 -19.63 -1.05 10.72
CA ALA A 56 -18.95 -0.96 9.42
C ALA A 56 -17.49 -1.41 9.53
N PHE A 57 -16.79 -1.01 10.61
CA PHE A 57 -15.43 -1.46 10.89
C PHE A 57 -15.37 -2.97 11.11
N LEU A 58 -16.25 -3.53 11.94
CA LEU A 58 -16.26 -4.98 12.21
C LEU A 58 -16.57 -5.78 10.94
N ILE A 59 -17.52 -5.34 10.12
CA ILE A 59 -17.84 -5.99 8.85
C ILE A 59 -16.64 -5.95 7.88
N HIS A 60 -15.95 -4.81 7.79
CA HIS A 60 -14.71 -4.67 7.02
C HIS A 60 -13.66 -5.68 7.45
N GLU A 61 -13.42 -5.76 8.76
CA GLU A 61 -12.44 -6.71 9.31
C GLU A 61 -12.87 -8.16 9.16
N PHE A 62 -14.16 -8.49 9.27
CA PHE A 62 -14.63 -9.84 8.97
C PHE A 62 -14.45 -10.22 7.50
N MET A 63 -14.48 -9.27 6.56
CA MET A 63 -14.15 -9.54 5.17
C MET A 63 -12.68 -9.89 4.97
N HIS A 64 -11.75 -9.25 5.69
CA HIS A 64 -10.35 -9.68 5.73
C HIS A 64 -10.22 -11.09 6.30
N ALA A 65 -10.84 -11.37 7.44
CA ALA A 65 -10.81 -12.70 8.04
C ALA A 65 -11.41 -13.78 7.12
N LYS A 66 -12.45 -13.43 6.35
CA LYS A 66 -13.03 -14.29 5.33
C LYS A 66 -12.04 -14.63 4.23
N ASP A 67 -11.33 -13.64 3.69
CA ASP A 67 -10.28 -13.88 2.70
C ASP A 67 -9.18 -14.78 3.26
N MET A 68 -8.78 -14.61 4.52
CA MET A 68 -7.73 -15.41 5.17
C MET A 68 -8.06 -16.90 5.31
N VAL A 69 -9.33 -17.29 5.19
CA VAL A 69 -9.76 -18.70 5.23
C VAL A 69 -10.31 -19.18 3.90
N ASP A 70 -10.45 -18.31 2.90
CA ASP A 70 -10.96 -18.67 1.59
C ASP A 70 -9.88 -19.40 0.77
N PRO A 71 -10.09 -20.67 0.37
CA PRO A 71 -9.13 -21.39 -0.46
C PRO A 71 -8.90 -20.73 -1.83
N GLU A 72 -9.86 -19.97 -2.37
CA GLU A 72 -9.67 -19.24 -3.63
C GLU A 72 -8.80 -17.99 -3.46
N PHE A 73 -8.79 -17.39 -2.27
CA PHE A 73 -7.92 -16.25 -1.95
C PHE A 73 -6.50 -16.71 -1.63
N ASP A 74 -6.37 -17.91 -1.07
CA ASP A 74 -5.10 -18.60 -0.80
C ASP A 74 -4.12 -17.75 0.04
N TYR A 75 -4.60 -17.28 1.20
CA TYR A 75 -3.76 -16.49 2.09
C TYR A 75 -2.59 -17.32 2.63
N GLU A 76 -1.38 -16.82 2.41
CA GLU A 76 -0.15 -17.37 2.98
C GLU A 76 0.52 -16.39 3.95
N ASP A 77 1.20 -16.90 4.97
CA ASP A 77 2.15 -16.09 5.75
C ASP A 77 3.42 -15.86 4.93
N ALA A 78 3.30 -15.09 3.85
CA ALA A 78 4.37 -14.90 2.89
C ALA A 78 5.53 -14.12 3.51
N PHE A 79 6.74 -14.60 3.22
CA PHE A 79 7.96 -13.89 3.58
C PHE A 79 8.11 -12.65 2.69
N ILE A 80 8.02 -11.46 3.29
CA ILE A 80 8.33 -10.21 2.59
C ILE A 80 9.87 -10.02 2.62
N PRO A 81 10.57 -10.00 1.47
CA PRO A 81 12.01 -9.82 1.45
C PRO A 81 12.43 -8.38 1.77
N GLY A 82 13.72 -8.18 2.10
CA GLY A 82 14.32 -6.87 2.29
C GLY A 82 14.51 -6.43 3.75
N ASN A 83 15.05 -5.22 3.91
CA ASN A 83 15.28 -4.60 5.21
C ASN A 83 13.94 -4.16 5.86
N PRO A 84 13.91 -3.80 7.16
CA PRO A 84 12.67 -3.44 7.85
C PRO A 84 11.87 -2.33 7.16
N SER A 85 12.54 -1.37 6.53
CA SER A 85 11.85 -0.27 5.86
C SER A 85 11.17 -0.72 4.56
N VAL A 86 11.85 -1.53 3.75
CA VAL A 86 11.26 -2.13 2.54
C VAL A 86 10.06 -3.01 2.92
N LYS A 87 10.20 -3.81 3.98
CA LYS A 87 9.10 -4.64 4.51
C LYS A 87 7.89 -3.79 4.93
N ASN A 88 8.12 -2.68 5.63
CA ASN A 88 7.07 -1.77 6.05
C ASN A 88 6.36 -1.13 4.85
N LEU A 89 7.11 -0.75 3.81
CA LEU A 89 6.55 -0.18 2.59
C LEU A 89 5.65 -1.19 1.85
N ILE A 90 6.15 -2.40 1.61
CA ILE A 90 5.38 -3.47 0.95
C ILE A 90 4.13 -3.80 1.77
N THR A 91 4.26 -3.88 3.10
CA THR A 91 3.13 -4.13 4.00
C THR A 91 2.08 -3.00 3.91
N ALA A 92 2.51 -1.73 3.84
CA ALA A 92 1.60 -0.60 3.71
C ALA A 92 0.84 -0.64 2.36
N ARG A 93 1.54 -0.92 1.26
CA ARG A 93 0.94 -1.09 -0.08
C ARG A 93 -0.04 -2.25 -0.10
N PHE A 94 0.37 -3.41 0.42
CA PHE A 94 -0.47 -4.59 0.48
C PHE A 94 -1.76 -4.32 1.26
N ARG A 95 -1.66 -3.70 2.46
CA ARG A 95 -2.83 -3.30 3.25
C ARG A 95 -3.75 -2.37 2.49
N LEU A 96 -3.21 -1.36 1.81
CA LEU A 96 -4.01 -0.44 1.00
C LEU A 96 -4.76 -1.18 -0.12
N LEU A 97 -4.07 -2.00 -0.92
CA LEU A 97 -4.68 -2.76 -2.02
C LEU A 97 -5.72 -3.76 -1.51
N TRP A 98 -5.44 -4.45 -0.39
CA TRP A 98 -6.39 -5.40 0.20
C TRP A 98 -7.62 -4.68 0.78
N ASN A 99 -7.43 -3.54 1.45
CA ASN A 99 -8.54 -2.70 1.90
C ASN A 99 -9.41 -2.28 0.71
N MET A 100 -8.81 -1.86 -0.41
CA MET A 100 -9.56 -1.50 -1.63
C MET A 100 -10.37 -2.67 -2.17
N TYR A 101 -9.77 -3.86 -2.19
CA TYR A 101 -10.46 -5.07 -2.61
C TYR A 101 -11.65 -5.42 -1.70
N VAL A 102 -11.48 -5.33 -0.38
CA VAL A 102 -12.57 -5.52 0.61
C VAL A 102 -13.69 -4.50 0.39
N ASP A 103 -13.36 -3.21 0.34
CA ASP A 103 -14.36 -2.15 0.20
C ASP A 103 -15.12 -2.21 -1.12
N SER A 104 -14.44 -2.62 -2.19
CA SER A 104 -15.10 -2.80 -3.47
C SER A 104 -16.18 -3.88 -3.40
N ARG A 105 -15.94 -4.97 -2.65
CA ARG A 105 -16.90 -6.05 -2.44
C ARG A 105 -18.03 -5.61 -1.51
N LEU A 106 -17.73 -4.89 -0.43
CA LEU A 106 -18.75 -4.31 0.45
C LEU A 106 -19.68 -3.37 -0.32
N GLY A 107 -19.11 -2.49 -1.14
CA GLY A 107 -19.88 -1.58 -1.99
C GLY A 107 -20.78 -2.31 -2.98
N ARG A 108 -20.31 -3.40 -3.60
CA ARG A 108 -21.14 -4.27 -4.46
C ARG A 108 -22.28 -4.95 -3.71
N MET A 109 -22.09 -5.24 -2.42
CA MET A 109 -23.13 -5.80 -1.54
C MET A 109 -24.10 -4.74 -0.99
N GLY A 110 -23.87 -3.45 -1.27
CA GLY A 110 -24.66 -2.35 -0.71
C GLY A 110 -24.40 -2.12 0.78
N VAL A 111 -23.29 -2.64 1.31
CA VAL A 111 -22.88 -2.46 2.71
C VAL A 111 -22.02 -1.20 2.80
N VAL A 112 -22.34 -0.33 3.76
CA VAL A 112 -21.58 0.89 4.01
C VAL A 112 -20.24 0.51 4.67
N SER A 113 -19.14 0.87 4.02
CA SER A 113 -17.80 0.80 4.63
C SER A 113 -17.52 2.05 5.47
N VAL A 114 -16.56 1.94 6.38
CA VAL A 114 -16.00 3.06 7.16
C VAL A 114 -15.49 4.15 6.22
N LEU A 115 -14.88 3.77 5.09
CA LEU A 115 -14.40 4.72 4.09
C LEU A 115 -15.21 4.60 2.79
N PRO A 116 -15.84 5.69 2.31
CA PRO A 116 -16.47 5.69 1.00
C PRO A 116 -15.43 5.56 -0.12
N LYS A 117 -15.88 5.15 -1.32
CA LYS A 117 -15.02 4.94 -2.51
C LYS A 117 -14.11 6.16 -2.78
N GLU A 118 -14.64 7.37 -2.65
CA GLU A 118 -13.92 8.62 -2.88
C GLU A 118 -12.84 8.87 -1.82
N ALA A 119 -13.09 8.48 -0.56
CA ALA A 119 -12.07 8.57 0.49
C ALA A 119 -10.95 7.55 0.25
N ARG A 120 -11.30 6.32 -0.16
CA ARG A 120 -10.30 5.31 -0.53
C ARG A 120 -9.50 5.71 -1.77
N TYR A 121 -10.13 6.34 -2.76
CA TYR A 121 -9.41 6.89 -3.90
C TYR A 121 -8.40 7.95 -3.47
N ARG A 122 -8.74 8.86 -2.56
CA ARG A 122 -7.78 9.85 -2.03
C ARG A 122 -6.60 9.20 -1.31
N GLU A 123 -6.84 8.13 -0.55
CA GLU A 123 -5.77 7.36 0.10
C GLU A 123 -4.82 6.75 -0.94
N PHE A 124 -5.38 6.09 -1.95
CA PHE A 124 -4.62 5.54 -3.07
C PHE A 124 -3.85 6.61 -3.86
N ASP A 125 -4.53 7.70 -4.23
CA ASP A 125 -3.97 8.80 -5.01
C ASP A 125 -2.77 9.44 -4.30
N ASN A 126 -2.86 9.63 -2.98
CA ASN A 126 -1.73 10.13 -2.18
C ASN A 126 -0.54 9.16 -2.17
N PHE A 127 -0.80 7.86 -2.03
CA PHE A 127 0.25 6.84 -1.94
C PHE A 127 0.98 6.65 -3.27
N TYR A 128 0.25 6.76 -4.38
CA TYR A 128 0.75 6.52 -5.73
C TYR A 128 0.88 7.81 -6.56
N ARG A 129 0.90 9.00 -5.95
CA ARG A 129 0.85 10.33 -6.60
C ARG A 129 1.87 10.59 -7.72
N LYS A 130 2.92 9.76 -7.80
CA LYS A 130 4.00 9.84 -8.79
C LYS A 130 3.67 9.12 -10.10
N ILE A 131 2.74 8.16 -10.07
CA ILE A 131 2.14 7.61 -11.30
C ILE A 131 1.27 8.71 -11.94
N PRO A 132 1.24 8.92 -13.26
CA PRO A 132 0.42 9.97 -13.84
C PRO A 132 -1.09 9.75 -13.59
N GLU A 133 -1.86 10.85 -13.47
CA GLU A 133 -3.24 10.84 -12.96
C GLU A 133 -4.18 9.89 -13.74
N LYS A 134 -4.05 9.86 -15.07
CA LYS A 134 -4.87 9.00 -15.93
C LYS A 134 -4.70 7.52 -15.56
N GLN A 135 -3.45 7.09 -15.40
CA GLN A 135 -3.08 5.72 -15.04
C GLN A 135 -3.50 5.42 -13.59
N ARG A 136 -3.33 6.34 -12.64
CA ARG A 136 -3.83 6.17 -11.26
C ARG A 136 -5.34 5.91 -11.22
N LYS A 137 -6.12 6.67 -12.00
CA LYS A 137 -7.57 6.46 -12.11
C LYS A 137 -7.89 5.09 -12.75
N GLY A 138 -7.15 4.71 -13.79
CA GLY A 138 -7.27 3.40 -14.43
C GLY A 138 -7.03 2.25 -13.47
N ILE A 139 -5.93 2.29 -12.72
CA ILE A 139 -5.57 1.30 -11.70
C ILE A 139 -6.64 1.21 -10.62
N PHE A 140 -7.07 2.36 -10.08
CA PHE A 140 -8.08 2.38 -9.03
C PHE A 140 -9.40 1.76 -9.50
N GLU A 141 -9.92 2.16 -10.66
CA GLU A 141 -11.16 1.63 -11.21
C GLU A 141 -11.04 0.16 -11.61
N GLY A 142 -9.89 -0.25 -12.14
CA GLY A 142 -9.58 -1.64 -12.47
C GLY A 142 -9.61 -2.53 -11.23
N LEU A 143 -8.88 -2.14 -10.17
CA LEU A 143 -8.87 -2.87 -8.90
C LEU A 143 -10.27 -2.88 -8.27
N TRP A 144 -10.98 -1.75 -8.28
CA TRP A 144 -12.32 -1.64 -7.70
C TRP A 144 -13.35 -2.53 -8.42
N LYS A 145 -13.21 -2.76 -9.73
CA LYS A 145 -14.09 -3.64 -10.49
C LYS A 145 -13.66 -5.11 -10.47
N THR A 146 -12.46 -5.41 -10.00
CA THR A 146 -11.95 -6.77 -9.96
C THR A 146 -12.80 -7.64 -9.03
N GLU A 147 -13.30 -8.76 -9.56
CA GLU A 147 -14.21 -9.64 -8.82
C GLU A 147 -13.47 -10.56 -7.86
N LYS A 148 -12.34 -11.12 -8.31
CA LYS A 148 -11.50 -12.05 -7.55
C LYS A 148 -10.04 -11.63 -7.63
N LEU A 149 -9.36 -11.66 -6.50
CA LEU A 149 -7.92 -11.52 -6.35
C LEU A 149 -7.43 -12.59 -5.40
N THR A 150 -6.23 -13.10 -5.66
CA THR A 150 -5.52 -13.95 -4.69
C THR A 150 -4.59 -13.10 -3.80
N HIS A 151 -4.15 -13.71 -2.70
CA HIS A 151 -3.12 -13.15 -1.83
C HIS A 151 -1.81 -12.88 -2.60
N GLU A 152 -1.38 -13.83 -3.44
CA GLU A 152 -0.17 -13.70 -4.26
C GLU A 152 -0.27 -12.50 -5.22
N GLU A 153 -1.41 -12.34 -5.90
CA GLU A 153 -1.60 -11.21 -6.82
C GLU A 153 -1.52 -9.86 -6.09
N LEU A 154 -2.18 -9.73 -4.93
CA LEU A 154 -2.12 -8.51 -4.12
C LEU A 154 -0.70 -8.23 -3.62
N LEU A 155 0.01 -9.26 -3.16
CA LEU A 155 1.38 -9.12 -2.67
C LEU A 155 2.36 -8.77 -3.79
N SER A 156 2.18 -9.37 -4.97
CA SER A 156 3.00 -9.08 -6.15
C SER A 156 2.82 -7.61 -6.58
N MET A 157 1.58 -7.14 -6.70
CA MET A 157 1.28 -5.73 -6.98
C MET A 157 1.76 -4.76 -5.89
N ALA A 158 1.81 -5.19 -4.63
CA ALA A 158 2.35 -4.38 -3.55
C ALA A 158 3.89 -4.30 -3.57
N THR A 159 4.54 -5.35 -4.06
CA THR A 159 6.00 -5.48 -4.14
C THR A 159 6.55 -4.78 -5.37
N ASP A 160 5.89 -4.94 -6.50
CA ASP A 160 6.34 -4.51 -7.81
C ASP A 160 5.29 -3.62 -8.50
N LEU A 161 5.69 -2.39 -8.85
CA LEU A 161 4.82 -1.44 -9.53
C LEU A 161 4.47 -1.92 -10.94
N ASP A 162 5.39 -2.59 -11.64
CA ASP A 162 5.15 -3.04 -13.01
C ASP A 162 4.05 -4.10 -13.06
N THR A 163 4.01 -4.99 -12.08
CA THR A 163 2.90 -5.94 -11.91
C THR A 163 1.56 -5.22 -11.72
N LEU A 164 1.50 -4.15 -10.92
CA LEU A 164 0.27 -3.36 -10.73
C LEU A 164 -0.14 -2.63 -12.02
N MET A 165 0.82 -2.01 -12.70
CA MET A 165 0.59 -1.25 -13.93
C MET A 165 0.15 -2.15 -15.07
N SER A 166 0.87 -3.25 -15.32
CA SER A 166 0.57 -4.19 -16.41
C SER A 166 -0.81 -4.84 -16.29
N LYS A 167 -1.35 -4.96 -15.07
CA LYS A 167 -2.68 -5.52 -14.84
C LYS A 167 -3.82 -4.56 -15.18
N TYR A 168 -3.61 -3.24 -15.04
CA TYR A 168 -4.71 -2.26 -15.11
C TYR A 168 -4.47 -1.06 -16.04
N VAL A 169 -3.28 -0.94 -16.63
CA VAL A 169 -2.91 0.13 -17.56
C VAL A 169 -2.58 -0.50 -18.90
N ASP A 170 -3.16 0.07 -19.97
CA ASP A 170 -2.93 -0.43 -21.32
C ASP A 170 -1.45 -0.23 -21.72
N PRO A 171 -0.78 -1.22 -22.36
CA PRO A 171 0.65 -1.16 -22.68
C PRO A 171 1.09 0.00 -23.58
N GLY A 172 0.15 0.67 -24.27
CA GLY A 172 0.42 1.83 -25.11
C GLY A 172 0.30 3.18 -24.39
N GLU A 173 -0.11 3.21 -23.12
CA GLU A 173 -0.33 4.46 -22.38
C GLU A 173 0.90 4.95 -21.62
N MET A 174 1.94 4.15 -21.50
CA MET A 174 3.22 4.49 -20.87
C MET A 174 4.35 3.69 -21.51
N THR A 175 5.48 4.34 -21.77
CA THR A 175 6.70 3.64 -22.18
C THR A 175 7.37 3.00 -20.97
N ASP A 176 8.25 2.02 -21.18
CA ASP A 176 9.02 1.43 -20.08
C ASP A 176 9.97 2.46 -19.44
N GLU A 177 10.52 3.36 -20.25
CA GLU A 177 11.31 4.51 -19.74
C GLU A 177 10.49 5.38 -18.79
N ASP A 178 9.20 5.65 -19.08
CA ASP A 178 8.36 6.46 -18.17
C ASP A 178 8.12 5.78 -16.81
N LYS A 179 8.19 4.44 -16.75
CA LYS A 179 7.95 3.66 -15.51
C LYS A 179 9.18 3.66 -14.61
N ASP A 180 10.37 3.53 -15.19
CA ASP A 180 11.64 3.43 -14.46
C ASP A 180 11.90 4.66 -13.56
N TYR A 181 11.32 5.82 -13.92
CA TYR A 181 11.46 7.07 -13.15
C TYR A 181 10.30 7.37 -12.20
N ILE A 182 9.38 6.42 -11.97
CA ILE A 182 8.32 6.58 -10.98
C ILE A 182 8.85 6.29 -9.58
N HIS A 183 9.27 7.36 -8.90
CA HIS A 183 9.76 7.30 -7.52
C HIS A 183 8.65 7.23 -6.49
N LEU A 184 8.08 6.03 -6.29
CA LEU A 184 7.01 5.85 -5.32
C LEU A 184 7.40 6.30 -3.90
N GLN A 185 6.38 6.73 -3.15
CA GLN A 185 6.54 7.13 -1.76
C GLN A 185 7.16 6.00 -0.93
N GLY A 186 8.19 6.31 -0.15
CA GLY A 186 8.92 5.36 0.69
C GLY A 186 9.92 4.48 -0.05
N SER A 187 10.05 4.59 -1.39
CA SER A 187 11.10 3.89 -2.14
C SER A 187 12.50 4.36 -1.68
N PRO A 188 13.51 3.47 -1.74
CA PRO A 188 14.87 3.83 -1.34
C PRO A 188 15.48 4.83 -2.33
N CYS A 189 16.04 5.93 -1.82
CA CYS A 189 16.78 6.92 -2.62
C CYS A 189 17.97 6.26 -3.33
N PRO A 190 18.23 6.52 -4.63
CA PRO A 190 19.34 5.91 -5.35
C PRO A 190 20.72 6.29 -4.77
N LEU A 191 20.83 7.45 -4.12
CA LEU A 191 22.09 7.93 -3.54
C LEU A 191 22.36 7.32 -2.16
N CYS A 192 21.45 7.52 -1.19
CA CYS A 192 21.67 7.09 0.20
C CYS A 192 21.05 5.73 0.57
N LYS A 193 20.23 5.15 -0.32
CA LYS A 193 19.49 3.90 -0.13
C LYS A 193 18.51 3.89 1.06
N PHE A 194 18.25 5.04 1.68
CA PHE A 194 17.20 5.18 2.69
C PHE A 194 15.83 5.45 2.04
N PRO A 195 14.74 4.92 2.64
CA PRO A 195 13.38 5.28 2.25
C PRO A 195 13.18 6.79 2.28
N THR A 196 12.59 7.35 1.23
CA THR A 196 12.25 8.79 1.21
C THR A 196 10.79 9.02 0.84
N TYR A 197 10.22 10.06 1.44
CA TYR A 197 8.89 10.57 1.13
C TYR A 197 8.93 11.96 0.47
N ASN A 198 10.12 12.56 0.46
CA ASN A 198 10.43 13.86 -0.12
C ASN A 198 11.43 13.65 -1.25
N TRP A 199 10.90 13.54 -2.46
CA TRP A 199 11.66 13.34 -3.68
C TRP A 199 11.85 14.67 -4.41
N VAL A 200 13.08 14.90 -4.87
CA VAL A 200 13.40 15.80 -5.97
C VAL A 200 13.49 14.92 -7.21
N ASP A 201 12.45 14.94 -8.05
CA ASP A 201 12.32 14.01 -9.19
C ASP A 201 13.26 14.36 -10.35
N ASP A 202 13.58 15.64 -10.51
CA ASP A 202 14.48 16.14 -11.55
C ASP A 202 15.41 17.22 -10.95
N PRO A 203 16.48 16.82 -10.25
CA PRO A 203 17.41 17.76 -9.62
C PRO A 203 18.03 18.76 -10.61
N GLU A 204 18.26 18.39 -11.87
CA GLU A 204 18.80 19.28 -12.91
C GLU A 204 17.89 20.49 -13.18
N SER A 205 16.58 20.36 -12.97
CA SER A 205 15.64 21.48 -13.13
C SER A 205 15.70 22.53 -12.01
N ILE A 206 16.32 22.22 -10.87
CA ILE A 206 16.34 23.09 -9.68
C ILE A 206 17.72 23.36 -9.11
N CYS A 207 18.69 22.47 -9.31
CA CYS A 207 20.04 22.56 -8.75
C CYS A 207 21.01 23.17 -9.76
N ASP A 208 22.08 23.77 -9.26
CA ASP A 208 23.19 24.21 -10.11
C ASP A 208 23.94 23.01 -10.74
N GLU A 209 24.50 23.21 -11.93
CA GLU A 209 25.26 22.20 -12.69
C GLU A 209 26.37 21.54 -11.83
N MET A 210 27.04 22.32 -10.97
CA MET A 210 28.08 21.81 -10.07
C MET A 210 27.57 20.77 -9.06
N VAL A 211 26.30 20.85 -8.65
CA VAL A 211 25.67 19.87 -7.75
C VAL A 211 25.47 18.56 -8.50
N ILE A 212 24.96 18.64 -9.74
CA ILE A 212 24.73 17.48 -10.61
C ILE A 212 26.04 16.77 -10.92
N GLU A 213 27.08 17.52 -11.30
CA GLU A 213 28.42 16.97 -11.52
C GLU A 213 28.97 16.28 -10.26
N ALA A 214 28.80 16.89 -9.09
CA ALA A 214 29.27 16.29 -7.83
C ALA A 214 28.57 14.97 -7.52
N ILE A 215 27.26 14.86 -7.78
CA ILE A 215 26.52 13.61 -7.64
C ILE A 215 27.03 12.57 -8.63
N GLN A 216 27.19 12.92 -9.91
CA GLN A 216 27.65 12.00 -10.95
C GLN A 216 29.09 11.51 -10.74
N ILE A 217 29.96 12.32 -10.13
CA ILE A 217 31.32 11.90 -9.76
C ILE A 217 31.27 10.76 -8.74
N ASP A 218 30.41 10.87 -7.73
CA ASP A 218 30.27 9.86 -6.68
C ASP A 218 29.39 8.67 -7.14
N PHE A 219 28.46 8.90 -8.07
CA PHE A 219 27.49 7.93 -8.61
C PHE A 219 27.44 8.00 -10.15
N PRO A 220 28.38 7.34 -10.87
CA PRO A 220 28.51 7.49 -12.33
C PRO A 220 27.33 6.98 -13.15
N ASP A 221 26.57 6.02 -12.63
CA ASP A 221 25.40 5.44 -13.29
C ASP A 221 24.09 6.21 -12.99
N TRP A 222 24.16 7.28 -12.20
CA TRP A 222 23.00 8.09 -11.83
C TRP A 222 22.75 9.20 -12.84
N GLU A 223 21.48 9.36 -13.22
CA GLU A 223 20.98 10.42 -14.09
C GLU A 223 19.96 11.30 -13.36
N SER A 224 19.76 12.57 -13.78
CA SER A 224 18.83 13.50 -13.08
C SER A 224 17.43 12.89 -12.90
N ARG A 225 16.94 12.18 -13.91
CA ARG A 225 15.64 11.49 -13.89
C ARG A 225 15.53 10.37 -12.85
N ASP A 226 16.64 9.80 -12.38
CA ASP A 226 16.64 8.87 -11.23
C ASP A 226 16.29 9.57 -9.92
N GLY A 227 16.29 10.91 -9.91
CA GLY A 227 15.92 11.71 -8.76
C GLY A 227 16.82 11.51 -7.55
N ALA A 228 16.52 12.24 -6.48
CA ALA A 228 17.18 12.07 -5.19
C ALA A 228 16.25 12.51 -4.05
N CYS A 229 16.52 12.07 -2.82
CA CYS A 229 15.84 12.67 -1.68
C CYS A 229 16.33 14.09 -1.42
N ASP A 230 15.43 14.94 -0.92
CA ASP A 230 15.72 16.33 -0.52
C ASP A 230 17.01 16.46 0.31
N ARG A 231 17.24 15.55 1.27
CA ARG A 231 18.44 15.54 2.10
C ARG A 231 19.73 15.22 1.35
N CYS A 232 19.68 14.35 0.35
CA CYS A 232 20.88 14.11 -0.46
C CYS A 232 21.19 15.33 -1.31
N VAL A 233 20.17 15.94 -1.92
CA VAL A 233 20.34 17.18 -2.69
C VAL A 233 20.95 18.27 -1.83
N GLU A 234 20.40 18.53 -0.63
CA GLU A 234 20.91 19.51 0.34
C GLU A 234 22.39 19.26 0.70
N VAL A 235 22.79 18.00 0.91
CA VAL A 235 24.19 17.65 1.20
C VAL A 235 25.12 17.97 0.02
N TYR A 236 24.68 17.73 -1.21
CA TYR A 236 25.48 18.03 -2.40
C TYR A 236 25.51 19.53 -2.72
N GLU A 237 24.43 20.27 -2.47
CA GLU A 237 24.41 21.75 -2.54
C GLU A 237 25.44 22.36 -1.60
N LEU A 238 25.51 21.88 -0.35
CA LEU A 238 26.50 22.30 0.62
C LEU A 238 27.93 21.95 0.18
N ARG A 239 28.14 20.77 -0.42
CA ARG A 239 29.46 20.32 -0.89
C ARG A 239 29.94 21.11 -2.11
N ALA A 240 29.03 21.47 -3.02
CA ALA A 240 29.32 22.30 -4.19
C ALA A 240 29.49 23.79 -3.83
N GLY A 241 29.12 24.19 -2.60
CA GLY A 241 29.27 25.56 -2.11
C GLY A 241 28.16 26.50 -2.58
N VAL A 242 26.95 25.96 -2.84
CA VAL A 242 25.79 26.70 -3.36
C VAL A 242 24.62 26.79 -2.36
N GLY A 243 24.80 26.29 -1.13
CA GLY A 243 23.81 26.33 -0.03
C GLY A 243 23.88 27.53 0.90
#